data_AF-A0A439CQP9-F1
#
_entry.id   AF-A0A439CQP9-F1
#
_cell.length_a   1.000
_cell.length_b   1.000
_cell.length_c   1.000
_cell.angle_alpha   90.00
_cell.angle_beta   90.00
_cell.angle_gamma   90.00
#
_symmetry.space_group_name_H-M   'P 1'
#
loop_
_entity.id
_entity.type
_entity.pdbx_description
1 polymer ?
#
loop_
_entity_poly.entity_id
_entity_poly.type
_entity_poly.pdbx_seq_one_letter_code
_entity_poly.pdbx_strand_id
1 'polypeptide(L)'
;MAQRSSASPDVAHLRSTANLQLESTLFGRLPPEIREMVYAECWVVSGLRQHVFLDCHGRQLGHSPCIRTSGEPDERNYEIQRLMSCRRRNRRGARSRSSVAVDRLWAARFSSDWHEHWPCEEMLPRTPEKVARNDHSSHSHRSLFLPILLLCKRTYIEALPSLYSSVTFIFTDIKSALRCLSSPFHPPTALLRSLIFSLALPFRTLHEQRDYYSPSLCDGPWARLCTTLSDMARLHRYAPLPSAST
;
A
#
# COMPACT_ATOMS: atom_id res chain seq x y z
N MET A 1 11.53 -5.72 31.50
CA MET A 1 11.59 -5.46 30.05
C MET A 1 10.85 -4.17 29.77
N ALA A 2 11.57 -3.10 29.45
CA ALA A 2 10.97 -1.80 29.19
C ALA A 2 10.14 -1.86 27.90
N GLN A 3 8.82 -1.65 28.01
CA GLN A 3 7.98 -1.30 26.88
C GLN A 3 8.53 -0.01 26.27
N ARG A 4 9.19 -0.12 25.12
CA ARG A 4 9.39 1.03 24.25
C ARG A 4 8.02 1.49 23.79
N SER A 5 7.45 2.46 24.50
CA SER A 5 6.38 3.30 23.98
C SER A 5 6.86 3.84 22.63
N SER A 6 6.22 3.42 21.54
CA SER A 6 6.44 4.00 20.22
C SER A 6 5.77 5.37 20.21
N ALA A 7 6.39 6.34 20.88
CA ALA A 7 6.00 7.74 20.81
C ALA A 7 6.21 8.20 19.37
N SER A 8 5.14 8.75 18.78
CA SER A 8 5.23 9.46 17.51
C SER A 8 6.33 10.51 17.53
N PRO A 9 6.95 10.80 16.38
CA PRO A 9 7.66 12.04 16.24
C PRO A 9 6.67 13.19 16.35
N ASP A 10 6.67 13.90 17.49
CA ASP A 10 6.01 15.20 17.63
C ASP A 10 6.69 16.16 16.65
N VAL A 11 6.01 16.45 15.53
CA VAL A 11 6.55 17.30 14.47
C VAL A 11 6.86 18.71 14.97
N ALA A 12 6.09 19.22 15.93
CA ALA A 12 6.34 20.53 16.53
C ALA A 12 7.62 20.49 17.38
N HIS A 13 7.80 19.46 18.20
CA HIS A 13 9.02 19.24 18.95
C HIS A 13 10.23 18.96 18.05
N LEU A 14 10.06 18.17 16.98
CA LEU A 14 11.12 17.95 16.00
C LEU A 14 11.54 19.27 15.36
N ARG A 15 10.58 20.13 15.03
CA ARG A 15 10.86 21.44 14.43
C ARG A 15 11.56 22.38 15.40
N SER A 16 11.16 22.41 16.67
CA SER A 16 11.81 23.26 17.68
C SER A 16 13.22 22.79 18.04
N THR A 17 13.52 21.50 17.87
CA THR A 17 14.82 20.89 18.19
C THR A 17 15.65 20.50 16.97
N ALA A 18 15.25 20.90 15.76
CA ALA A 18 15.98 20.62 14.53
C ALA A 18 17.20 21.52 14.42
N ASN A 19 18.40 20.92 14.32
CA ASN A 19 19.61 21.65 13.99
C ASN A 19 19.52 22.14 12.53
N LEU A 20 19.97 23.38 12.27
CA LEU A 20 19.94 23.97 10.92
C LEU A 20 20.95 23.29 9.97
N GLN A 21 21.99 22.64 10.46
CA GLN A 21 22.98 21.91 9.67
C GLN A 21 23.60 22.76 8.55
N LEU A 22 23.89 24.04 8.83
CA LEU A 22 24.42 25.01 7.86
C LEU A 22 25.79 24.61 7.30
N GLU A 23 26.53 23.75 7.99
CA GLU A 23 27.80 23.18 7.51
C GLU A 23 27.62 22.08 6.46
N SER A 24 26.43 21.50 6.36
CA SER A 24 26.16 20.51 5.32
C SER A 24 26.01 21.18 3.95
N THR A 25 26.50 20.54 2.90
CA THR A 25 26.33 21.04 1.52
C THR A 25 24.85 21.12 1.13
N LEU A 26 24.04 20.16 1.59
CA LEU A 26 22.61 20.10 1.34
C LEU A 26 21.89 21.35 1.89
N PHE A 27 22.09 21.70 3.17
CA PHE A 27 21.35 22.80 3.80
C PHE A 27 22.04 24.16 3.73
N GLY A 28 23.37 24.18 3.64
CA GLY A 28 24.17 25.40 3.61
C GLY A 28 24.36 26.00 2.20
N ARG A 29 24.28 25.18 1.14
CA ARG A 29 24.49 25.65 -0.25
C ARG A 29 23.23 25.60 -1.10
N LEU A 30 22.36 24.61 -0.91
CA LEU A 30 21.15 24.50 -1.74
C LEU A 30 20.02 25.33 -1.13
N PRO A 31 19.38 26.20 -1.92
CA PRO A 31 18.20 26.92 -1.45
C PRO A 31 17.01 25.95 -1.25
N PRO A 32 16.00 26.33 -0.45
CA PRO A 32 14.88 25.45 -0.10
C PRO A 32 14.17 24.83 -1.32
N GLU A 33 14.01 25.59 -2.40
CA GLU A 33 13.32 25.16 -3.62
C GLU A 33 14.06 23.99 -4.29
N ILE A 34 15.39 24.04 -4.32
CA ILE A 34 16.20 22.95 -4.89
C ILE A 34 16.16 21.72 -3.97
N ARG A 35 16.11 21.91 -2.65
CA ARG A 35 15.95 20.78 -1.72
C ARG A 35 14.58 20.10 -1.90
N GLU A 36 13.52 20.88 -2.12
CA GLU A 36 12.19 20.34 -2.43
C GLU A 36 12.20 19.52 -3.73
N MET A 37 12.88 19.98 -4.78
CA MET A 37 13.07 19.21 -6.01
C MET A 37 13.83 17.89 -5.75
N VAL A 38 14.85 17.90 -4.90
CA VAL A 38 15.58 16.68 -4.52
C VAL A 38 14.65 15.69 -3.82
N TYR A 39 13.82 16.14 -2.88
CA TYR A 39 12.86 15.26 -2.21
C TYR A 39 11.84 14.69 -3.21
N ALA A 40 11.30 15.52 -4.10
CA ALA A 40 10.37 15.09 -5.13
C ALA A 40 10.96 13.98 -6.03
N GLU A 41 12.19 14.16 -6.50
CA GLU A 41 12.88 13.18 -7.33
C GLU A 41 13.11 11.86 -6.58
N CYS A 42 13.40 11.94 -5.29
CA CYS A 42 13.56 10.74 -4.49
C CYS A 42 12.28 9.90 -4.38
N TRP A 43 11.10 10.53 -4.41
CA TRP A 43 9.83 9.82 -4.48
C TRP A 43 9.60 9.18 -5.84
N VAL A 44 10.02 9.85 -6.93
CA VAL A 44 9.97 9.29 -8.29
C VAL A 44 10.83 8.02 -8.37
N VAL A 45 12.09 8.09 -7.93
CA VAL A 45 13.03 6.96 -7.94
C VAL A 45 12.58 5.82 -7.02
N SER A 46 11.93 6.15 -5.90
CA SER A 46 11.38 5.15 -4.98
C SER A 46 10.06 4.53 -5.47
N GLY A 47 9.43 5.13 -6.48
CA GLY A 47 8.09 4.81 -6.97
C GLY A 47 7.02 5.71 -6.34
N LEU A 48 6.21 6.38 -7.18
CA LEU A 48 5.14 7.27 -6.70
C LEU A 48 3.92 6.54 -6.14
N ARG A 49 3.85 5.22 -6.31
CA ARG A 49 2.77 4.38 -5.79
C ARG A 49 3.36 3.39 -4.82
N GLN A 50 2.98 3.48 -3.55
CA GLN A 50 3.55 2.69 -2.47
C GLN A 50 2.48 1.87 -1.80
N HIS A 51 2.67 0.55 -1.76
CA HIS A 51 1.92 -0.31 -0.87
C HIS A 51 2.31 -0.04 0.57
N VAL A 52 1.33 0.03 1.46
CA VAL A 52 1.53 0.07 2.90
C VAL A 52 0.83 -1.14 3.50
N PHE A 53 1.58 -1.99 4.17
CA PHE A 53 1.10 -3.27 4.67
C PHE A 53 1.67 -3.57 6.05
N LEU A 54 0.97 -4.38 6.84
CA LEU A 54 1.51 -4.94 8.07
C LEU A 54 2.49 -6.08 7.77
N ASP A 55 3.59 -6.15 8.52
CA ASP A 55 4.48 -7.30 8.47
C ASP A 55 3.75 -8.61 8.80
N CYS A 56 4.40 -9.75 8.52
CA CYS A 56 3.82 -11.07 8.78
C CYS A 56 3.46 -11.33 10.25
N HIS A 57 3.95 -10.49 11.18
CA HIS A 57 3.65 -10.55 12.59
C HIS A 57 2.57 -9.55 13.03
N GLY A 58 2.05 -8.71 12.12
CA GLY A 58 1.09 -7.66 12.41
C GLY A 58 1.64 -6.53 13.31
N ARG A 59 2.97 -6.41 13.44
CA ARG A 59 3.62 -5.52 14.41
C ARG A 59 4.05 -4.19 13.82
N GLN A 60 4.59 -4.20 12.62
CA GLN A 60 5.16 -3.02 11.98
C GLN A 60 4.53 -2.78 10.61
N LEU A 61 4.42 -1.51 10.23
CA LEU A 61 4.07 -1.14 8.87
C LEU A 61 5.32 -1.24 7.98
N GLY A 62 5.22 -2.06 6.95
CA GLY A 62 6.14 -2.12 5.83
C GLY A 62 5.62 -1.32 4.64
N HIS A 63 6.50 -1.15 3.66
CA HIS A 63 6.14 -0.54 2.38
C HIS A 63 6.87 -1.21 1.22
N SER A 64 6.31 -1.11 0.03
CA SER A 64 6.95 -1.51 -1.22
C SER A 64 6.39 -0.74 -2.41
N PRO A 65 7.18 -0.46 -3.46
CA PRO A 65 6.65 0.15 -4.66
C PRO A 65 5.64 -0.76 -5.35
N CYS A 66 4.55 -0.17 -5.85
CA CYS A 66 3.60 -0.85 -6.71
C CYS A 66 4.17 -0.99 -8.12
N ILE A 67 4.21 -2.22 -8.63
CA ILE A 67 4.70 -2.53 -9.98
C ILE A 67 3.58 -2.60 -11.02
N ARG A 68 2.32 -2.64 -10.58
CA ARG A 68 1.15 -2.78 -11.46
C ARG A 68 0.86 -1.46 -12.15
N THR A 69 0.70 -1.44 -13.46
CA THR A 69 0.27 -0.23 -14.19
C THR A 69 -1.24 -0.07 -14.13
N SER A 70 -1.74 1.17 -14.12
CA SER A 70 -3.19 1.43 -14.17
C SER A 70 -3.78 0.88 -15.47
N GLY A 71 -4.87 0.11 -15.36
CA GLY A 71 -5.58 -0.46 -16.52
C GLY A 71 -5.01 -1.77 -17.05
N GLU A 72 -3.94 -2.32 -16.45
CA GLU A 72 -3.47 -3.66 -16.81
C GLU A 72 -4.53 -4.74 -16.50
N PRO A 73 -4.79 -5.68 -17.42
CA PRO A 73 -5.73 -6.75 -17.17
C PRO A 73 -5.22 -7.65 -16.03
N ASP A 74 -6.13 -8.14 -15.20
CA ASP A 74 -5.78 -9.16 -14.20
C ASP A 74 -5.65 -10.53 -14.88
N GLU A 75 -4.43 -11.07 -14.93
CA GLU A 75 -4.13 -12.38 -15.55
C GLU A 75 -4.98 -13.52 -14.97
N ARG A 76 -5.42 -13.38 -13.71
CA ARG A 76 -6.33 -14.34 -13.06
C ARG A 76 -7.64 -14.49 -13.83
N ASN A 77 -8.13 -13.44 -14.49
CA ASN A 77 -9.36 -13.51 -15.28
C ASN A 77 -9.19 -14.43 -16.49
N TYR A 78 -8.06 -14.36 -17.19
CA TYR A 78 -7.76 -15.26 -18.31
C TYR A 78 -7.62 -16.71 -17.83
N GLU A 79 -6.96 -16.92 -16.69
CA GLU A 79 -6.83 -18.26 -16.12
C GLU A 79 -8.18 -18.84 -15.69
N ILE A 80 -9.05 -18.06 -15.05
CA ILE A 80 -10.42 -18.46 -14.72
C ILE A 80 -11.16 -18.86 -16.00
N GLN A 81 -11.07 -18.06 -17.06
CA GLN A 81 -11.72 -18.37 -18.34
C GLN A 81 -11.18 -19.68 -18.96
N ARG A 82 -9.86 -19.91 -18.87
CA ARG A 82 -9.21 -21.16 -19.30
C ARG A 82 -9.75 -22.37 -18.53
N LEU A 83 -9.78 -22.29 -17.19
CA LEU A 83 -10.28 -23.35 -16.31
C LEU A 83 -11.76 -23.67 -16.58
N MET A 84 -12.59 -22.63 -16.73
CA MET A 84 -14.02 -22.78 -17.07
C MET A 84 -14.22 -23.44 -18.43
N SER A 85 -13.41 -23.06 -19.43
CA SER A 85 -13.46 -23.64 -20.78
C SER A 85 -13.06 -25.11 -20.78
N CYS A 86 -11.98 -25.48 -20.08
CA CYS A 86 -11.57 -26.88 -19.91
C CYS A 86 -12.64 -27.71 -19.21
N ARG A 87 -13.27 -27.18 -18.15
CA ARG A 87 -14.38 -27.85 -17.45
C ARG A 87 -15.58 -28.08 -18.36
N ARG A 88 -15.92 -27.12 -19.23
CA ARG A 88 -17.01 -27.28 -20.22
C ARG A 88 -16.70 -28.35 -21.26
N ARG A 89 -15.46 -28.44 -21.76
CA ARG A 89 -15.04 -29.48 -22.71
C ARG A 89 -15.08 -30.87 -22.08
N ASN A 90 -14.57 -31.03 -20.86
CA ASN A 90 -14.58 -32.31 -20.15
C ASN A 90 -16.00 -32.80 -19.84
N ARG A 91 -16.98 -31.90 -19.68
CA ARG A 91 -18.40 -32.27 -19.54
C ARG A 91 -19.04 -32.79 -20.84
N ARG A 92 -18.54 -32.37 -22.00
CA ARG A 92 -19.06 -32.77 -23.32
C ARG A 92 -18.37 -34.04 -23.87
N GLY A 93 -17.18 -34.36 -23.39
CA GLY A 93 -16.47 -35.61 -23.68
C GLY A 93 -16.58 -36.61 -22.52
N ALA A 94 -17.64 -37.41 -22.50
CA ALA A 94 -17.78 -38.52 -21.56
C ALA A 94 -16.60 -39.49 -21.71
N ARG A 95 -15.62 -39.45 -20.77
CA ARG A 95 -14.77 -40.56 -20.29
C ARG A 95 -13.52 -40.14 -19.49
N SER A 96 -13.16 -38.85 -19.45
CA SER A 96 -12.02 -38.42 -18.62
C SER A 96 -12.46 -37.77 -17.30
N ARG A 97 -12.29 -38.48 -16.18
CA ARG A 97 -12.45 -37.95 -14.80
C ARG A 97 -11.29 -37.03 -14.38
N SER A 98 -10.48 -36.54 -15.31
CA SER A 98 -9.42 -35.57 -15.01
C SER A 98 -10.05 -34.28 -14.48
N SER A 99 -10.02 -34.14 -13.16
CA SER A 99 -10.12 -32.87 -12.47
C SER A 99 -9.12 -31.91 -13.11
N VAL A 100 -9.59 -30.74 -13.56
CA VAL A 100 -8.67 -29.67 -13.97
C VAL A 100 -7.98 -29.20 -12.69
N ALA A 101 -6.82 -29.78 -12.40
CA ALA A 101 -6.03 -29.42 -11.24
C ALA A 101 -5.52 -27.99 -11.44
N VAL A 102 -5.88 -27.11 -10.51
CA VAL A 102 -5.25 -25.79 -10.41
C VAL A 102 -3.91 -26.03 -9.73
N ASP A 103 -2.83 -25.67 -10.41
CA ASP A 103 -1.50 -25.75 -9.81
C ASP A 103 -1.40 -24.83 -8.57
N ARG A 104 -0.55 -25.18 -7.63
CA ARG A 104 -0.33 -24.47 -6.36
C ARG A 104 0.00 -23.00 -6.58
N LEU A 105 0.74 -22.66 -7.63
CA LEU A 105 1.05 -21.27 -7.97
C LEU A 105 -0.24 -20.47 -8.23
N TRP A 106 -1.12 -20.98 -9.08
CA TRP A 106 -2.38 -20.33 -9.40
C TRP A 106 -3.36 -20.33 -8.22
N ALA A 107 -3.39 -21.40 -7.43
CA ALA A 107 -4.17 -21.44 -6.20
C ALA A 107 -3.75 -20.31 -5.24
N ALA A 108 -2.44 -20.09 -5.06
CA ALA A 108 -1.93 -18.99 -4.24
C ALA A 108 -2.33 -17.60 -4.79
N ARG A 109 -2.26 -17.39 -6.11
CA ARG A 109 -2.67 -16.12 -6.76
C ARG A 109 -4.16 -15.84 -6.61
N PHE A 110 -5.00 -16.87 -6.72
CA PHE A 110 -6.44 -16.75 -6.49
C PHE A 110 -6.79 -16.49 -5.03
N SER A 111 -5.97 -16.99 -4.10
CA SER A 111 -6.13 -16.77 -2.66
C SER A 111 -5.38 -15.56 -2.13
N SER A 112 -4.72 -14.78 -2.98
CA SER A 112 -4.00 -13.58 -2.57
C SER A 112 -4.97 -12.52 -2.04
N ASP A 113 -4.70 -12.04 -0.83
CA ASP A 113 -5.43 -10.92 -0.22
C ASP A 113 -5.11 -9.57 -0.91
N TRP A 114 -4.11 -9.56 -1.79
CA TRP A 114 -3.69 -8.36 -2.53
C TRP A 114 -4.49 -8.13 -3.82
N HIS A 115 -5.52 -8.95 -4.10
CA HIS A 115 -6.39 -8.82 -5.28
C HIS A 115 -5.58 -8.68 -6.57
N GLU A 116 -5.88 -7.65 -7.36
CA GLU A 116 -5.21 -7.34 -8.61
C GLU A 116 -3.73 -7.00 -8.39
N HIS A 117 -3.34 -6.65 -7.16
CA HIS A 117 -1.95 -6.44 -6.74
C HIS A 117 -1.24 -7.71 -6.26
N TRP A 118 -1.79 -8.91 -6.49
CA TRP A 118 -1.08 -10.18 -6.24
C TRP A 118 0.35 -10.24 -6.82
N PRO A 119 0.70 -9.61 -7.97
CA PRO A 119 2.08 -9.62 -8.45
C PRO A 119 3.01 -8.82 -7.51
N CYS A 120 2.50 -7.76 -6.89
CA CYS A 120 3.24 -6.97 -5.92
C CYS A 120 3.53 -7.77 -4.64
N GLU A 121 2.59 -8.65 -4.23
CA GLU A 121 2.79 -9.57 -3.11
C GLU A 121 3.85 -10.64 -3.41
N GLU A 122 3.89 -11.16 -4.64
CA GLU A 122 4.92 -12.13 -5.07
C GLU A 122 6.34 -11.54 -5.03
N MET A 123 6.48 -10.24 -5.25
CA MET A 123 7.76 -9.53 -5.17
C MET A 123 8.21 -9.25 -3.73
N LEU A 124 7.36 -9.41 -2.73
CA LEU A 124 7.77 -9.24 -1.35
C LEU A 124 8.72 -10.37 -0.93
N PRO A 125 9.80 -10.06 -0.18
CA PRO A 125 10.68 -11.07 0.37
C PRO A 125 9.92 -11.87 1.44
N ARG A 126 9.43 -13.06 1.06
CA ARG A 126 8.59 -13.91 1.92
C ARG A 126 9.30 -14.48 3.15
N THR A 127 10.64 -14.43 3.22
CA THR A 127 11.41 -14.91 4.39
C THR A 127 12.72 -14.13 4.59
N PRO A 128 13.16 -13.93 5.84
CA PRO A 128 14.50 -13.38 6.14
C PRO A 128 15.64 -14.29 5.64
N GLU A 129 15.38 -15.59 5.42
CA GLU A 129 16.37 -16.53 4.87
C GLU A 129 16.73 -16.25 3.41
N LYS A 130 15.79 -15.72 2.61
CA LYS A 130 16.07 -15.27 1.23
C LYS A 130 16.84 -13.94 1.19
N VAL A 131 16.84 -13.18 2.27
CA VAL A 131 17.70 -11.99 2.42
C VAL A 131 19.15 -12.40 2.70
N ALA A 132 19.36 -13.54 3.39
CA ALA A 132 20.68 -14.05 3.74
C ALA A 132 21.39 -14.81 2.61
N ARG A 133 20.64 -15.45 1.70
CA ARG A 133 21.20 -16.05 0.47
C ARG A 133 21.33 -14.96 -0.59
N ASN A 134 22.45 -14.23 -0.55
CA ASN A 134 22.92 -13.33 -1.60
C ASN A 134 22.95 -14.06 -2.95
N ASP A 135 21.82 -14.06 -3.66
CA ASP A 135 21.87 -14.10 -5.11
C ASP A 135 22.08 -12.64 -5.54
N HIS A 136 23.32 -12.32 -5.91
CA HIS A 136 23.75 -11.00 -6.38
C HIS A 136 23.03 -10.54 -7.66
N SER A 137 22.08 -11.34 -8.16
CA SER A 137 21.23 -11.06 -9.32
C SER A 137 19.87 -10.44 -8.97
N SER A 138 19.39 -10.52 -7.72
CA SER A 138 18.21 -9.75 -7.30
C SER A 138 18.69 -8.43 -6.70
N HIS A 139 18.63 -7.37 -7.49
CA HIS A 139 18.69 -6.01 -6.95
C HIS A 139 17.58 -5.90 -5.90
N SER A 140 17.93 -6.11 -4.62
CA SER A 140 17.18 -5.60 -3.49
C SER A 140 17.12 -4.11 -3.72
N HIS A 141 16.07 -3.65 -4.40
CA HIS A 141 15.84 -2.25 -4.73
C HIS A 141 15.88 -1.49 -3.42
N ARG A 142 17.04 -0.90 -3.10
CA ARG A 142 17.24 -0.07 -1.92
C ARG A 142 16.41 1.17 -2.17
N SER A 143 15.15 1.12 -1.76
CA SER A 143 14.23 2.23 -1.86
C SER A 143 14.75 3.38 -1.01
N LEU A 144 14.72 4.60 -1.55
CA LEU A 144 15.05 5.81 -0.80
C LEU A 144 13.88 6.31 0.06
N PHE A 145 12.72 5.64 -0.04
CA PHE A 145 11.46 6.04 0.55
C PHE A 145 11.55 6.33 2.06
N LEU A 146 11.97 5.35 2.86
CA LEU A 146 12.20 5.58 4.30
C LEU A 146 13.56 6.20 4.64
N PRO A 147 14.69 5.79 4.02
CA PRO A 147 16.00 6.33 4.38
C PRO A 147 16.07 7.86 4.40
N ILE A 148 15.40 8.55 3.47
CA ILE A 148 15.37 10.02 3.42
C ILE A 148 14.74 10.62 4.67
N LEU A 149 13.61 10.04 5.11
CA LEU A 149 12.90 10.50 6.31
C LEU A 149 13.71 10.26 7.59
N LEU A 150 14.71 9.37 7.53
CA LEU A 150 15.55 8.99 8.67
C LEU A 150 16.91 9.70 8.68
N LEU A 151 17.22 10.54 7.69
CA LEU A 151 18.52 11.24 7.61
C LEU A 151 18.73 12.19 8.81
N CYS A 152 17.80 13.11 9.01
CA CYS A 152 17.82 14.04 10.14
C CYS A 152 16.43 14.67 10.36
N LYS A 153 16.26 15.36 11.50
CA LYS A 153 15.01 16.07 11.82
C LYS A 153 14.62 17.09 10.75
N ARG A 154 15.60 17.84 10.22
CA ARG A 154 15.36 18.88 9.22
C ARG A 154 14.86 18.29 7.90
N THR A 155 15.52 17.27 7.37
CA THR A 155 15.06 16.53 6.19
C THR A 155 13.68 15.95 6.42
N TYR A 156 13.43 15.31 7.57
CA TYR A 156 12.11 14.78 7.89
C TYR A 156 11.03 15.86 7.76
N ILE A 157 11.24 17.04 8.35
CA ILE A 157 10.26 18.14 8.33
C ILE A 157 10.07 18.71 6.92
N GLU A 158 11.16 18.94 6.16
CA GLU A 158 11.08 19.53 4.83
C GLU A 158 10.52 18.54 3.78
N ALA A 159 10.82 17.24 3.92
CA ALA A 159 10.44 16.22 2.96
C ALA A 159 9.00 15.70 3.15
N LEU A 160 8.44 15.80 4.37
CA LEU A 160 7.12 15.26 4.70
C LEU A 160 5.98 15.82 3.82
N PRO A 161 5.85 17.14 3.59
CA PRO A 161 4.79 17.67 2.74
C PRO A 161 4.91 17.20 1.29
N SER A 162 6.15 17.14 0.76
CA SER A 162 6.44 16.61 -0.57
C SER A 162 6.00 15.15 -0.69
N LEU A 163 6.38 14.30 0.29
CA LEU A 163 5.98 12.89 0.32
C LEU A 163 4.46 12.69 0.19
N TYR A 164 3.69 13.32 1.09
CA TYR A 164 2.24 13.11 1.15
C TYR A 164 1.47 13.76 -0.01
N SER A 165 2.09 14.71 -0.70
CA SER A 165 1.50 15.36 -1.89
C SER A 165 1.84 14.65 -3.20
N SER A 166 2.99 13.99 -3.29
CA SER A 166 3.46 13.31 -4.51
C SER A 166 3.15 11.81 -4.54
N VAL A 167 3.07 11.14 -3.39
CA VAL A 167 2.94 9.68 -3.31
C VAL A 167 1.50 9.25 -3.09
N THR A 168 1.06 8.26 -3.87
CA THR A 168 -0.18 7.52 -3.67
C THR A 168 0.06 6.32 -2.78
N PHE A 169 -0.62 6.26 -1.63
CA PHE A 169 -0.57 5.12 -0.74
C PHE A 169 -1.65 4.09 -1.12
N ILE A 170 -1.24 2.83 -1.25
CA ILE A 170 -2.11 1.72 -1.66
C ILE A 170 -2.26 0.76 -0.48
N PHE A 171 -3.50 0.52 -0.08
CA PHE A 171 -3.84 -0.47 0.94
C PHE A 171 -4.56 -1.65 0.31
N THR A 172 -4.03 -2.85 0.54
CA THR A 172 -4.61 -4.13 0.09
C THR A 172 -5.47 -4.80 1.16
N ASP A 173 -5.36 -4.35 2.41
CA ASP A 173 -6.17 -4.85 3.51
C ASP A 173 -6.61 -3.74 4.47
N ILE A 174 -7.74 -3.97 5.14
CA ILE A 174 -8.35 -2.98 6.05
C ILE A 174 -7.49 -2.77 7.31
N LYS A 175 -6.77 -3.79 7.78
CA LYS A 175 -6.02 -3.71 9.05
C LYS A 175 -4.84 -2.77 8.89
N SER A 176 -4.10 -2.89 7.79
CA SER A 176 -3.00 -1.98 7.44
C SER A 176 -3.51 -0.56 7.25
N ALA A 177 -4.63 -0.40 6.56
CA ALA A 177 -5.23 0.92 6.34
C ALA A 177 -5.66 1.59 7.64
N LEU A 178 -6.40 0.89 8.51
CA LEU A 178 -6.79 1.41 9.83
C LEU A 178 -5.58 1.70 10.71
N ARG A 179 -4.57 0.83 10.72
CA ARG A 179 -3.35 1.06 11.50
C ARG A 179 -2.64 2.33 11.04
N CYS A 180 -2.56 2.55 9.73
CA CYS A 180 -1.91 3.73 9.17
C CYS A 180 -2.76 5.01 9.38
N LEU A 181 -4.07 4.95 9.14
CA LEU A 181 -4.92 6.14 9.07
C LEU A 181 -5.49 6.56 10.43
N SER A 182 -5.78 5.61 11.32
CA SER A 182 -6.29 5.89 12.66
C SER A 182 -5.17 6.14 13.67
N SER A 183 -3.90 6.02 13.25
CA SER A 183 -2.77 6.31 14.11
C SER A 183 -2.69 7.82 14.35
N PRO A 184 -2.71 8.29 15.61
CA PRO A 184 -2.57 9.72 15.94
C PRO A 184 -1.16 10.27 15.65
N PHE A 185 -0.32 9.46 14.99
CA PHE A 185 1.12 9.58 14.91
C PHE A 185 1.63 9.82 13.48
N HIS A 186 0.74 10.05 12.52
CA HIS A 186 1.08 10.57 11.19
C HIS A 186 0.87 12.09 11.13
N PRO A 187 1.60 12.82 10.28
CA PRO A 187 1.30 14.23 10.05
C PRO A 187 -0.17 14.39 9.67
N PRO A 188 -0.77 15.55 9.99
CA PRO A 188 -2.21 15.73 9.90
C PRO A 188 -2.70 15.26 8.53
N THR A 189 -3.76 14.45 8.54
CA THR A 189 -4.51 13.98 7.36
C THR A 189 -4.70 15.06 6.28
N ALA A 190 -4.62 16.33 6.68
CA ALA A 190 -4.49 17.51 5.82
C ALA A 190 -3.41 17.46 4.72
N LEU A 191 -2.30 16.72 4.88
CA LEU A 191 -1.24 16.63 3.86
C LEU A 191 -1.49 15.51 2.85
N LEU A 192 -2.24 14.49 3.25
CA LEU A 192 -2.42 13.26 2.48
C LEU A 192 -3.37 13.53 1.30
N ARG A 193 -2.85 13.36 0.08
CA ARG A 193 -3.60 13.71 -1.15
C ARG A 193 -4.19 12.53 -1.90
N SER A 194 -3.55 11.36 -1.87
CA SER A 194 -3.92 10.25 -2.74
C SER A 194 -3.87 8.91 -2.01
N LEU A 195 -5.00 8.20 -2.01
CA LEU A 195 -5.15 6.85 -1.48
C LEU A 195 -5.80 5.95 -2.52
N ILE A 196 -5.36 4.70 -2.57
CA ILE A 196 -6.03 3.63 -3.32
C ILE A 196 -6.30 2.48 -2.35
N PHE A 197 -7.49 1.91 -2.44
CA PHE A 197 -7.92 0.75 -1.67
C PHE A 197 -8.25 -0.39 -2.63
N SER A 198 -7.59 -1.52 -2.47
CA SER A 198 -7.87 -2.75 -3.21
C SER A 198 -8.19 -3.85 -2.20
N LEU A 199 -9.44 -3.91 -1.75
CA LEU A 199 -9.84 -4.63 -0.53
C LEU A 199 -10.72 -5.84 -0.81
N ALA A 200 -10.50 -6.92 -0.04
CA ALA A 200 -11.42 -8.05 0.05
C ALA A 200 -12.48 -7.72 1.09
N LEU A 201 -13.73 -7.55 0.65
CA LEU A 201 -14.85 -7.40 1.57
C LEU A 201 -15.71 -8.66 1.53
N PRO A 202 -16.03 -9.28 2.68
CA PRO A 202 -17.02 -10.33 2.74
C PRO A 202 -18.34 -9.85 2.13
N PHE A 203 -19.03 -10.71 1.38
CA PHE A 203 -20.31 -10.38 0.76
C PHE A 203 -21.30 -9.77 1.77
N ARG A 204 -21.34 -10.33 2.98
CA ARG A 204 -22.18 -9.82 4.07
C ARG A 204 -21.88 -8.36 4.41
N THR A 205 -20.61 -7.97 4.50
CA THR A 205 -20.19 -6.59 4.77
C THR A 205 -20.64 -5.63 3.67
N LEU A 206 -20.58 -6.04 2.40
CA LEU A 206 -21.07 -5.25 1.28
C LEU A 206 -22.61 -5.14 1.28
N HIS A 207 -23.30 -6.22 1.64
CA HIS A 207 -24.76 -6.29 1.66
C HIS A 207 -25.34 -5.44 2.80
N GLU A 208 -24.80 -5.56 4.01
CA GLU A 208 -25.24 -4.79 5.18
C GLU A 208 -25.12 -3.27 4.92
N GLN A 209 -24.07 -2.82 4.23
CA GLN A 209 -23.93 -1.40 3.86
C GLN A 209 -24.95 -0.91 2.82
N ARG A 210 -25.51 -1.80 2.00
CA ARG A 210 -26.56 -1.44 1.05
C ARG A 210 -27.91 -1.22 1.74
N ASP A 211 -28.17 -1.99 2.79
CA ASP A 211 -29.44 -1.96 3.52
C ASP A 211 -29.45 -0.89 4.64
N TYR A 212 -28.29 -0.54 5.20
CA TYR A 212 -28.14 0.48 6.25
C TYR A 212 -27.52 1.77 5.69
N TYR A 213 -28.30 2.85 5.66
CA TYR A 213 -27.90 4.17 5.14
C TYR A 213 -26.82 4.91 5.96
N SER A 214 -26.45 4.42 7.15
CA SER A 214 -25.43 5.05 7.98
C SER A 214 -24.31 4.08 8.35
N PRO A 215 -23.04 4.40 8.05
CA PRO A 215 -21.87 3.65 8.52
C PRO A 215 -21.80 3.50 10.05
N SER A 216 -22.45 4.40 10.80
CA SER A 216 -22.49 4.38 12.26
C SER A 216 -23.42 3.31 12.87
N LEU A 217 -24.28 2.68 12.07
CA LEU A 217 -25.20 1.61 12.52
C LEU A 217 -24.61 0.21 12.34
N CYS A 218 -23.46 0.09 11.68
CA CYS A 218 -22.84 -1.19 11.35
C CYS A 218 -21.49 -1.29 12.05
N ASP A 219 -21.33 -2.24 12.97
CA ASP A 219 -20.07 -2.47 13.67
C ASP A 219 -19.11 -3.29 12.79
N GLY A 220 -17.87 -2.81 12.62
CA GLY A 220 -16.83 -3.60 11.95
C GLY A 220 -15.63 -2.81 11.40
N PRO A 221 -14.58 -3.52 10.94
CA PRO A 221 -13.37 -2.89 10.41
C PRO A 221 -13.63 -1.99 9.20
N TRP A 222 -14.54 -2.39 8.31
CA TRP A 222 -14.93 -1.58 7.15
C TRP A 222 -15.61 -0.28 7.56
N ALA A 223 -16.62 -0.34 8.43
CA ALA A 223 -17.32 0.84 8.95
C ALA A 223 -16.34 1.81 9.64
N ARG A 224 -15.43 1.29 10.48
CA ARG A 224 -14.36 2.08 11.10
C ARG A 224 -13.46 2.78 10.07
N LEU A 225 -13.13 2.10 8.97
CA LEU A 225 -12.33 2.69 7.90
C LEU A 225 -13.11 3.79 7.19
N CYS A 226 -14.39 3.57 6.89
CA CYS A 226 -15.26 4.58 6.32
C CYS A 226 -15.39 5.82 7.22
N THR A 227 -15.58 5.64 8.53
CA THR A 227 -15.61 6.75 9.50
C THR A 227 -14.28 7.48 9.52
N THR A 228 -13.16 6.75 9.64
CA THR A 228 -11.81 7.34 9.62
C THR A 228 -11.59 8.18 8.36
N LEU A 229 -12.03 7.70 7.19
CA LEU A 229 -11.93 8.42 5.92
C LEU A 229 -12.87 9.63 5.83
N SER A 230 -14.06 9.53 6.42
CA SER A 230 -15.06 10.62 6.42
C SER A 230 -14.60 11.79 7.29
N ASP A 231 -13.85 11.49 8.36
CA ASP A 231 -13.24 12.51 9.22
C ASP A 231 -12.06 13.24 8.55
N MET A 232 -11.58 12.76 7.39
CA MET A 232 -10.52 13.44 6.63
C MET A 232 -11.12 14.52 5.72
N ALA A 233 -10.96 15.78 6.11
CA ALA A 233 -11.58 16.96 5.50
C ALA A 233 -11.25 17.26 4.01
N ARG A 234 -10.50 16.41 3.28
CA ARG A 234 -9.97 16.71 1.94
C ARG A 234 -9.98 15.57 0.92
N LEU A 235 -10.59 14.41 1.21
CA LEU A 235 -10.60 13.29 0.27
C LEU A 235 -11.78 13.38 -0.71
N HIS A 236 -11.50 13.66 -1.98
CA HIS A 236 -12.46 13.47 -3.07
C HIS A 236 -12.50 11.99 -3.45
N ARG A 237 -13.70 11.41 -3.47
CA ARG A 237 -13.90 10.02 -3.87
C ARG A 237 -13.86 9.91 -5.38
N TYR A 238 -12.82 9.29 -5.93
CA TYR A 238 -12.82 8.82 -7.31
C TYR A 238 -13.17 7.33 -7.33
N ALA A 239 -14.35 7.01 -7.84
CA ALA A 239 -14.64 5.66 -8.30
C ALA A 239 -14.14 5.57 -9.76
N PRO A 240 -13.34 4.56 -10.15
CA PRO A 240 -13.10 4.32 -11.55
C PRO A 240 -14.45 4.12 -12.24
N LEU A 241 -14.73 4.91 -13.27
CA LEU A 241 -15.91 4.71 -14.10
C LEU A 241 -15.86 3.25 -14.59
N PRO A 242 -16.98 2.50 -14.51
CA PRO A 242 -17.01 1.16 -15.08
C PRO A 242 -16.59 1.28 -16.54
N SER A 243 -15.56 0.53 -16.91
CA SER A 243 -15.13 0.41 -18.30
C SER A 243 -16.37 0.03 -19.11
N ALA A 244 -16.81 0.96 -19.95
CA ALA A 244 -17.87 0.68 -20.91
C ALA A 244 -17.37 -0.47 -21.78
N SER A 245 -17.92 -1.65 -21.55
CA SER A 245 -17.78 -2.79 -22.44
C SER A 245 -18.47 -2.43 -23.75
N THR A 246 -17.68 -2.00 -24.73
CA THR A 246 -17.99 -2.01 -26.16
C THR A 246 -17.70 -3.39 -26.73
#